data_AF-A0A955RIS3-F1
#
_entry.id   AF-A0A955RIS3-F1
#
_cell.length_a   1.000
_cell.length_b   1.000
_cell.length_c   1.000
_cell.angle_alpha   90.00
_cell.angle_beta   90.00
_cell.angle_gamma   90.00
#
_symmetry.space_group_name_H-M   'P 1'
#
loop_
_entity.id
_entity.type
_entity.pdbx_description
1 polymer ?
#
loop_
_entity_poly.entity_id
_entity_poly.type
_entity_poly.pdbx_seq_one_letter_code
_entity_poly.pdbx_strand_id
1 'polypeptide(L)'
;MLPKFHKNLDIKSWQNQDIFDVMGNIGSEVSRAIKWKSKNREKQCKEALYRSLELFDLSINNKNLTSAQLGELLRAREVWVDFIFGDNDYNSSSANIQRYFDQFAIARKRKVKDLKTRST
;
A
#
# COMPACT_ATOMS: atom_id res chain seq x y z
N MET A 1 -14.83 12.73 -8.05
CA MET A 1 -14.40 11.31 -7.98
C MET A 1 -12.91 11.29 -8.30
N LEU A 2 -12.06 10.77 -7.40
CA LEU A 2 -10.64 10.59 -7.72
C LEU A 2 -10.51 9.65 -8.95
N PRO A 3 -9.50 9.85 -9.82
CA PRO A 3 -9.30 8.97 -10.97
C PRO A 3 -9.12 7.51 -10.53
N LYS A 4 -9.89 6.60 -11.14
CA LYS A 4 -9.86 5.16 -10.85
C LYS A 4 -8.75 4.49 -11.66
N PHE A 5 -7.68 4.02 -11.02
CA PHE A 5 -6.54 3.36 -11.68
C PHE A 5 -6.66 1.84 -11.63
N HIS A 6 -7.30 1.28 -10.60
CA HIS A 6 -7.66 -0.13 -10.51
C HIS A 6 -9.04 -0.39 -11.14
N LYS A 7 -9.07 -0.69 -12.45
CA LYS A 7 -10.30 -0.87 -13.24
C LYS A 7 -11.36 -1.76 -12.57
N ASN A 8 -10.92 -2.90 -12.01
CA ASN A 8 -11.80 -3.94 -11.47
C ASN A 8 -11.85 -3.97 -9.94
N LEU A 9 -11.43 -2.89 -9.26
CA LEU A 9 -11.56 -2.82 -7.81
C LEU A 9 -13.04 -2.67 -7.41
N ASP A 10 -13.50 -3.59 -6.56
CA ASP A 10 -14.74 -3.43 -5.82
C ASP A 10 -14.47 -2.67 -4.51
N ILE A 11 -15.07 -1.48 -4.40
CA ILE A 11 -14.91 -0.60 -3.24
C ILE A 11 -15.48 -1.28 -2.00
N LYS A 12 -16.62 -1.99 -2.08
CA LYS A 12 -17.23 -2.60 -0.90
C LYS A 12 -16.31 -3.67 -0.29
N SER A 13 -15.79 -4.56 -1.13
CA SER A 13 -14.78 -5.55 -0.72
C SER A 13 -13.52 -4.88 -0.15
N TRP A 14 -13.01 -3.82 -0.80
CA TRP A 14 -11.84 -3.08 -0.30
C TRP A 14 -12.07 -2.47 1.09
N GLN A 15 -13.21 -1.81 1.31
CA GLN A 15 -13.58 -1.18 2.60
C GLN A 15 -13.79 -2.20 3.73
N ASN A 16 -13.79 -3.50 3.44
CA ASN A 16 -13.94 -4.55 4.44
C ASN A 16 -12.60 -5.24 4.79
N GLN A 17 -11.47 -4.76 4.26
CA GLN A 17 -10.16 -5.32 4.54
C GLN A 17 -9.60 -4.82 5.89
N ASP A 18 -8.81 -5.66 6.57
CA ASP A 18 -8.01 -5.23 7.73
C ASP A 18 -6.71 -4.55 7.31
N ILE A 19 -5.97 -4.00 8.27
CA ILE A 19 -4.72 -3.28 8.01
C ILE A 19 -3.67 -4.11 7.26
N PHE A 20 -3.60 -5.43 7.51
CA PHE A 20 -2.62 -6.30 6.88
C PHE A 20 -2.92 -6.51 5.39
N ASP A 21 -4.20 -6.67 5.05
CA ASP A 21 -4.64 -6.74 3.66
C ASP A 21 -4.44 -5.39 2.94
N VAL A 22 -4.89 -4.29 3.55
CA VAL A 22 -4.77 -2.94 2.99
C VAL A 22 -3.31 -2.59 2.72
N MET A 23 -2.45 -2.67 3.73
CA MET A 23 -1.04 -2.30 3.62
C MET A 23 -0.25 -3.28 2.76
N GLY A 24 -0.60 -4.58 2.76
CA GLY A 24 0.03 -5.56 1.87
C GLY A 24 -0.30 -5.33 0.40
N ASN A 25 -1.54 -4.92 0.09
CA ASN A 25 -1.96 -4.57 -1.27
C ASN A 25 -1.29 -3.26 -1.73
N ILE A 26 -1.31 -2.21 -0.89
CA ILE A 26 -0.59 -0.95 -1.15
C ILE A 26 0.90 -1.21 -1.37
N GLY A 27 1.52 -2.01 -0.51
CA GLY A 27 2.93 -2.40 -0.59
C GLY A 27 3.32 -3.07 -1.90
N SER A 28 2.38 -3.78 -2.54
CA SER A 28 2.60 -4.37 -3.85
C SER A 28 2.73 -3.32 -4.96
N GLU A 29 1.93 -2.25 -4.91
CA GLU A 29 2.05 -1.11 -5.84
C GLU A 29 3.28 -0.25 -5.55
N VAL A 30 3.62 -0.04 -4.27
CA VAL A 30 4.87 0.61 -3.84
C VAL A 30 6.09 -0.13 -4.38
N SER A 31 6.13 -1.46 -4.22
CA SER A 31 7.20 -2.29 -4.75
C SER A 31 7.34 -2.20 -6.27
N ARG A 32 6.22 -2.18 -6.99
CA ARG A 32 6.20 -1.98 -8.45
C ARG A 32 6.77 -0.62 -8.83
N ALA A 33 6.39 0.45 -8.13
CA ALA A 33 6.90 1.79 -8.38
C ALA A 33 8.42 1.85 -8.13
N ILE A 34 8.91 1.33 -7.01
CA ILE A 34 10.35 1.24 -6.69
C ILE A 34 11.12 0.48 -7.78
N LYS A 35 10.59 -0.67 -8.20
CA LYS A 35 11.20 -1.51 -9.27
C LYS A 35 11.29 -0.79 -10.60
N TRP A 36 10.29 0.02 -10.95
CA TRP A 36 10.31 0.78 -12.22
C TRP A 36 11.17 2.04 -12.13
N LYS A 37 11.20 2.70 -10.97
CA LYS A 37 12.13 3.81 -10.67
C LYS A 37 13.58 3.36 -10.86
N SER A 38 13.97 2.22 -10.30
CA SER A 38 15.36 1.70 -10.42
C SER A 38 15.77 1.31 -11.85
N LYS A 39 14.80 1.18 -12.77
CA LYS A 39 15.01 0.88 -14.18
C LYS A 39 14.88 2.10 -15.10
N ASN A 40 14.75 3.30 -14.54
CA ASN A 40 14.47 4.55 -15.28
C ASN A 40 13.24 4.42 -16.19
N ARG A 41 12.20 3.71 -15.72
CA ARG A 41 10.93 3.48 -16.44
C ARG A 41 9.85 4.38 -15.86
N GLU A 42 9.94 5.67 -16.16
CA GLU A 42 9.11 6.73 -15.54
C GLU A 42 7.61 6.48 -15.69
N LYS A 43 7.14 6.11 -16.89
CA LYS A 43 5.71 5.85 -17.13
C LYS A 43 5.18 4.75 -16.21
N GLN A 44 5.86 3.61 -16.15
CA GLN A 44 5.46 2.47 -15.33
C GLN A 44 5.58 2.79 -13.83
N CYS A 45 6.59 3.57 -13.43
CA CYS A 45 6.73 4.08 -12.08
C CYS A 45 5.51 4.94 -11.69
N LYS A 46 5.14 5.89 -12.54
CA LYS A 46 4.01 6.80 -12.34
C LYS A 46 2.67 6.07 -12.25
N GLU A 47 2.44 5.07 -13.11
CA GLU A 47 1.23 4.25 -13.06
C GLU A 47 1.10 3.45 -11.76
N ALA A 48 2.19 2.82 -11.30
CA ALA A 48 2.20 2.08 -10.03
C ALA A 48 2.03 3.01 -8.82
N LEU A 49 2.65 4.20 -8.86
CA LEU A 49 2.47 5.23 -7.86
C LEU A 49 1.01 5.67 -7.77
N TYR A 50 0.35 5.99 -8.88
CA TYR A 50 -1.06 6.39 -8.86
C TYR A 50 -1.99 5.29 -8.35
N ARG A 51 -1.71 4.03 -8.69
CA ARG A 51 -2.40 2.89 -8.09
C ARG A 51 -2.19 2.83 -6.57
N SER A 52 -0.97 3.04 -6.07
CA SER A 52 -0.72 3.07 -4.62
C SER A 52 -1.49 4.20 -3.91
N LEU A 53 -1.51 5.41 -4.49
CA LEU A 53 -2.22 6.56 -3.93
C LEU A 53 -3.73 6.37 -3.93
N GLU A 54 -4.29 5.79 -4.99
CA GLU A 54 -5.70 5.39 -5.03
C GLU A 54 -6.05 4.46 -3.87
N LEU A 55 -5.23 3.44 -3.61
CA LEU A 55 -5.48 2.49 -2.52
C LEU A 55 -5.33 3.14 -1.13
N PHE A 56 -4.36 4.04 -0.94
CA PHE A 56 -4.27 4.86 0.27
C PHE A 56 -5.54 5.68 0.48
N ASP A 57 -5.95 6.45 -0.53
CA ASP A 57 -7.07 7.39 -0.43
C ASP A 57 -8.40 6.65 -0.23
N LEU A 58 -8.59 5.51 -0.89
CA LEU A 58 -9.74 4.63 -0.64
C LEU A 58 -9.75 4.12 0.80
N SER A 59 -8.60 3.85 1.40
CA SER A 59 -8.52 3.26 2.73
C SER A 59 -8.80 4.23 3.89
N ILE A 60 -8.85 5.55 3.62
CA ILE A 60 -9.10 6.58 4.66
C ILE A 60 -10.44 6.37 5.36
N ASN A 61 -11.46 5.90 4.64
CA ASN A 61 -12.81 5.69 5.17
C ASN A 61 -13.09 4.23 5.57
N ASN A 62 -12.06 3.39 5.65
CA ASN A 62 -12.21 1.98 5.98
C ASN A 62 -12.59 1.81 7.46
N LYS A 63 -13.81 1.33 7.69
CA LYS A 63 -14.41 1.15 9.03
C LYS A 63 -13.74 0.05 9.86
N ASN A 64 -12.98 -0.84 9.21
CA ASN A 64 -12.25 -1.92 9.89
C ASN A 64 -10.86 -1.47 10.37
N LEU A 65 -10.45 -0.22 10.12
CA LEU A 65 -9.23 0.36 10.66
C LEU A 65 -9.52 1.10 11.96
N THR A 66 -8.71 0.85 12.98
CA THR A 66 -8.71 1.68 14.20
C THR A 66 -8.08 3.05 13.92
N SER A 67 -8.32 4.02 14.80
CA SER A 67 -7.70 5.36 14.66
C SER A 67 -6.17 5.30 14.61
N ALA A 68 -5.55 4.37 15.35
CA ALA A 68 -4.10 4.16 15.33
C ALA A 68 -3.63 3.61 13.99
N GLN A 69 -4.35 2.63 13.43
CA GLN A 69 -4.05 2.05 12.11
C GLN A 69 -4.27 3.06 10.98
N LEU A 70 -5.29 3.92 11.10
CA LEU A 70 -5.51 5.02 10.17
C LEU A 70 -4.35 6.05 10.24
N GLY A 71 -3.86 6.36 11.44
CA GLY A 71 -2.68 7.19 11.62
C GLY A 71 -1.43 6.59 10.96
N GLU A 72 -1.24 5.28 11.10
CA GLU A 72 -0.16 4.55 10.42
C GLU A 72 -0.30 4.59 8.90
N LEU A 73 -1.50 4.33 8.35
CA LEU A 73 -1.79 4.42 6.92
C LEU A 73 -1.44 5.80 6.36
N LEU A 74 -1.87 6.87 7.03
CA LEU A 74 -1.63 8.24 6.60
C LEU A 74 -0.15 8.61 6.67
N ARG A 75 0.56 8.17 7.71
CA ARG A 75 2.02 8.37 7.82
C ARG A 75 2.76 7.63 6.72
N ALA A 76 2.38 6.39 6.43
CA ALA A 76 2.98 5.62 5.35
C ALA A 76 2.75 6.29 3.98
N ARG A 77 1.56 6.87 3.75
CA ARG A 77 1.26 7.66 2.54
C ARG A 77 2.16 8.88 2.44
N GLU A 78 2.33 9.62 3.54
CA GLU A 78 3.17 10.81 3.60
C GLU A 78 4.63 10.50 3.26
N VAL A 79 5.23 9.53 3.97
CA VAL A 79 6.62 9.08 3.73
C VAL A 79 6.81 8.57 2.30
N TRP A 80 5.82 7.84 1.76
CA TRP A 80 5.88 7.34 0.39
C TRP A 80 5.88 8.45 -0.65
N VAL A 81 5.02 9.46 -0.49
CA VAL A 81 4.96 10.62 -1.39
C VAL A 81 6.23 11.45 -1.29
N ASP A 82 6.72 11.71 -0.07
CA ASP A 82 7.98 12.42 0.17
C ASP A 82 9.15 11.72 -0.54
N PHE A 83 9.29 10.40 -0.40
CA PHE A 83 10.37 9.65 -1.06
C PHE A 83 10.34 9.70 -2.59
N ILE A 84 9.16 9.83 -3.20
CA ILE A 84 9.02 9.84 -4.66
C ILE A 84 9.10 11.24 -5.26
N PHE A 85 8.50 12.24 -4.62
CA PHE A 85 8.33 13.60 -5.16
C PHE A 85 8.84 14.72 -4.26
N GLY A 86 9.00 14.47 -2.96
CA GLY A 86 9.48 15.47 -2.01
C GLY A 86 11.01 15.55 -1.99
N ASP A 87 11.50 16.34 -1.05
CA ASP A 87 12.92 16.52 -0.78
C ASP A 87 13.52 15.35 0.01
N ASN A 88 12.72 14.31 0.28
CA ASN A 88 13.06 13.15 1.09
C ASN A 88 13.40 13.55 2.54
N ASP A 89 12.57 14.42 3.12
CA ASP A 89 12.70 14.94 4.49
C ASP A 89 12.78 13.82 5.53
N TYR A 90 12.13 12.70 5.24
CA TYR A 90 12.16 11.50 6.08
C TYR A 90 13.43 10.64 5.92
N ASN A 91 14.39 11.07 5.08
CA ASN A 91 15.62 10.33 4.76
C ASN A 91 15.35 8.87 4.37
N SER A 92 14.31 8.68 3.56
CA SER A 92 13.87 7.36 3.13
C SER A 92 14.75 6.78 2.02
N SER A 93 14.72 5.46 1.91
CA SER A 93 15.38 4.70 0.84
C SER A 93 14.41 3.68 0.26
N SER A 94 14.66 3.22 -0.97
CA SER A 94 13.87 2.13 -1.54
C SER A 94 13.87 0.89 -0.65
N ALA A 95 15.01 0.59 0.00
CA ALA A 95 15.17 -0.56 0.87
C ALA A 95 14.38 -0.46 2.17
N ASN A 96 14.35 0.69 2.84
CA ASN A 96 13.61 0.84 4.10
C ASN A 96 12.08 0.87 3.88
N ILE A 97 11.62 1.52 2.81
CA ILE A 97 10.20 1.52 2.41
C ILE A 97 9.75 0.11 2.06
N GLN A 98 10.52 -0.61 1.23
CA GLN A 98 10.19 -1.98 0.88
C GLN A 98 10.11 -2.87 2.12
N ARG A 99 11.10 -2.78 3.01
CA ARG A 99 11.15 -3.56 4.26
C ARG A 99 9.92 -3.30 5.15
N TYR A 100 9.46 -2.05 5.23
CA TYR A 100 8.27 -1.67 5.99
C TYR A 100 7.01 -2.37 5.43
N PHE A 101 6.75 -2.26 4.12
CA PHE A 101 5.60 -2.91 3.48
C PHE A 101 5.70 -4.44 3.45
N ASP A 102 6.91 -4.99 3.37
CA ASP A 102 7.12 -6.45 3.39
C ASP A 102 6.62 -7.08 4.70
N GLN A 103 6.69 -6.36 5.84
CA GLN A 103 6.14 -6.86 7.11
C GLN A 103 4.63 -7.15 7.00
N PHE A 104 3.87 -6.25 6.36
CA PHE A 104 2.45 -6.44 6.13
C PHE A 104 2.16 -7.58 5.15
N ALA A 105 2.96 -7.70 4.08
CA ALA A 105 2.83 -8.80 3.12
C ALA A 105 3.06 -10.17 3.80
N ILE A 106 4.06 -10.27 4.69
CA ILE A 106 4.35 -11.46 5.47
C ILE A 106 3.21 -11.77 6.46
N ALA A 107 2.75 -10.76 7.21
CA ALA A 107 1.65 -10.91 8.17
C ALA A 107 0.36 -11.38 7.47
N ARG A 108 0.02 -10.78 6.34
CA ARG A 108 -1.10 -11.20 5.48
C ARG A 108 -0.99 -12.65 5.04
N LYS A 109 0.20 -13.07 4.58
CA LYS A 109 0.43 -14.46 4.14
C LYS A 109 0.22 -15.46 5.28
N ARG A 110 0.69 -15.13 6.49
CA ARG A 110 0.46 -15.95 7.70
C ARG A 110 -1.03 -16.03 8.03
N LYS A 111 -1.74 -14.90 8.07
CA LYS A 111 -3.19 -14.84 8.29
C LYS A 111 -3.97 -15.75 7.34
N VAL A 112 -3.69 -15.67 6.03
CA VAL A 112 -4.36 -16.50 5.01
C VAL A 112 -4.08 -17.99 5.23
N LYS A 113 -2.85 -18.35 5.60
CA LYS A 113 -2.50 -19.74 5.92
C LYS A 113 -3.30 -20.23 7.12
N ASP A 114 -3.38 -19.45 8.19
CA ASP A 114 -4.05 -19.82 9.44
C ASP A 114 -5.57 -20.01 9.24
N LEU A 115 -6.20 -19.16 8.42
CA LEU A 115 -7.62 -19.31 8.07
C LEU A 115 -7.89 -20.62 7.33
N LYS A 116 -6.99 -21.03 6.42
CA LYS A 116 -7.12 -22.29 5.68
C LYS A 116 -6.94 -23.52 6.56
N THR A 117 -6.01 -23.47 7.52
CA THR A 117 -5.79 -24.58 8.45
C THR A 117 -6.90 -24.75 9.47
N ARG A 118 -7.65 -23.69 9.79
CA ARG A 118 -8.80 -23.74 10.72
C ARG A 118 -10.10 -24.22 10.06
N SER A 119 -10.13 -24.28 8.73
CA SER A 119 -11.30 -24.70 7.94
C SER A 119 -11.18 -26.15 7.44
N THR A 120 -10.12 -26.86 7.83
CA THR A 120 -9.87 -28.30 7.61
C THR A 120 -9.89 -29.03 8.93
#